data_AF-A0AAW2IHS8-F1
#
_entry.id   AF-A0AAW2IHS8-F1
#
_cell.length_a   1.000
_cell.length_b   1.000
_cell.length_c   1.000
_cell.angle_alpha   90.00
_cell.angle_beta   90.00
_cell.angle_gamma   90.00
#
_symmetry.space_group_name_H-M   'P 1'
#
loop_
_entity.id
_entity.type
_entity.pdbx_description
1 polymer ?
#
loop_
_entity_poly.entity_id
_entity_poly.type
_entity_poly.pdbx_seq_one_letter_code
_entity_poly.pdbx_strand_id
1 'polypeptide(L)' 'MFESVPKADAVMLMWILHDWSDSLCIDILKKCKEAVPAETGKVIIVEAVI' A
#
# COMPACT_ATOMS: atom_id res chain seq x y z
N MET A 1 -0.75 14.01 -6.05
CA MET A 1 -0.90 12.65 -6.61
C MET A 1 0.25 11.82 -6.08
N PHE A 2 0.01 10.59 -5.62
CA PHE A 2 1.09 9.73 -5.13
C PHE A 2 1.99 9.29 -6.29
N GLU A 3 3.29 9.56 -6.20
CA GLU A 3 4.20 9.37 -7.33
C GLU A 3 4.75 7.93 -7.40
N SER A 4 5.42 7.50 -6.33
CA SER A 4 6.04 6.17 -6.25
C SER A 4 6.24 5.74 -4.80
N VAL A 5 6.38 4.42 -4.60
CA VAL A 5 6.84 3.81 -3.35
C VAL A 5 8.23 3.20 -3.60
N PRO A 6 9.22 3.41 -2.73
CA PRO A 6 10.55 2.80 -2.89
C PRO A 6 10.48 1.27 -2.98
N LYS A 7 11.32 0.67 -3.83
CA LYS A 7 11.37 -0.79 -3.98
C LYS A 7 11.78 -1.46 -2.66
N ALA A 8 11.04 -2.48 -2.25
CA ALA A 8 11.31 -3.27 -1.05
C ALA A 8 10.69 -4.66 -1.16
N ASP A 9 11.15 -5.62 -0.35
CA ASP A 9 10.52 -6.95 -0.29
C ASP A 9 9.11 -6.91 0.32
N ALA A 10 8.85 -5.92 1.18
CA ALA A 10 7.52 -5.69 1.75
C ALA A 10 7.26 -4.19 1.97
N VAL A 11 5.99 -3.80 1.89
CA VAL A 11 5.49 -2.48 2.27
C VAL A 11 4.52 -2.65 3.44
N MET A 12 4.71 -1.88 4.52
CA MET A 12 3.77 -1.83 5.64
C MET A 12 3.03 -0.49 5.63
N LEU A 13 1.70 -0.56 5.63
CA LEU A 13 0.81 0.59 5.78
C LEU A 13 0.11 0.46 7.13
N MET A 14 0.55 1.24 8.11
CA MET A 14 -0.02 1.25 9.45
C MET A 14 -0.75 2.57 9.68
N TRP A 15 -2.06 2.50 9.90
CA TRP A 15 -2.91 3.69 10.12
C TRP A 15 -2.77 4.71 8.98
N ILE A 16 -2.85 4.24 7.73
CA ILE A 16 -2.73 5.07 6.53
C ILE A 16 -4.01 5.05 5.72
N LEU A 17 -4.61 3.87 5.50
CA LEU A 17 -5.70 3.73 4.52
C LEU A 17 -7.02 4.34 5.00
N HIS A 18 -7.25 4.44 6.31
CA HIS A 18 -8.49 5.05 6.82
C HIS A 18 -8.58 6.57 6.63
N ASP A 19 -7.46 7.23 6.30
CA ASP A 19 -7.43 8.68 6.04
C ASP A 19 -7.93 9.05 4.64
N TRP A 20 -8.13 8.07 3.76
CA TRP A 20 -8.36 8.31 2.33
C TRP A 20 -9.66 7.69 1.82
N SER A 21 -10.20 8.27 0.75
CA SER A 21 -11.31 7.68 0.01
C SER A 21 -10.89 6.41 -0.72
N ASP A 22 -11.85 5.55 -1.05
CA ASP A 22 -11.61 4.29 -1.78
C ASP A 22 -10.76 4.47 -3.05
N SER A 23 -11.03 5.52 -3.83
CA SER A 23 -10.27 5.85 -5.05
C SER A 23 -8.78 6.09 -4.76
N LEU A 24 -8.48 6.83 -3.69
CA LEU A 24 -7.11 7.13 -3.28
C LEU A 24 -6.44 5.93 -2.62
N CYS A 25 -7.19 5.12 -1.85
CA CYS A 25 -6.71 3.83 -1.33
C CYS A 25 -6.28 2.89 -2.46
N ILE A 26 -7.07 2.80 -3.54
CA ILE A 26 -6.72 1.98 -4.71
C ILE A 26 -5.42 2.47 -5.36
N ASP A 27 -5.25 3.79 -5.50
CA ASP A 27 -4.02 4.36 -6.07
C ASP A 27 -2.80 4.08 -5.18
N ILE A 28 -2.93 4.23 -3.86
CA ILE A 28 -1.88 3.87 -2.89
C ILE A 28 -1.51 2.39 -3.01
N LEU A 29 -2.51 1.50 -3.02
CA LEU A 29 -2.29 0.05 -3.08
C LEU A 29 -1.66 -0.39 -4.40
N LYS A 30 -2.00 0.24 -5.53
CA LYS A 30 -1.33 0.00 -6.82
C LYS A 30 0.15 0.35 -6.76
N LYS A 31 0.50 1.51 -6.18
CA LYS A 31 1.90 1.92 -6.00
C LYS A 31 2.67 0.99 -5.07
N CYS A 32 2.04 0.51 -3.99
CA CYS A 32 2.66 -0.48 -3.11
C CYS A 32 2.90 -1.82 -3.83
N LYS A 33 1.95 -2.26 -4.67
CA LYS A 33 2.09 -3.46 -5.51
C LYS A 33 3.24 -3.33 -6.52
N GLU A 34 3.39 -2.17 -7.15
CA GLU A 34 4.50 -1.87 -8.07
C GLU A 34 5.88 -1.89 -7.38
N ALA A 35 5.93 -1.61 -6.07
CA ALA A 35 7.16 -1.49 -5.30
C ALA A 35 7.69 -2.83 -4.75
N VAL A 36 6.89 -3.90 -4.75
CA VAL A 36 7.28 -5.21 -4.20
C VAL A 36 7.49 -6.26 -5.30
N PRO A 37 8.32 -7.30 -5.07
CA PRO A 37 8.48 -8.40 -6.02
C PRO A 37 7.14 -9.09 -6.34
N ALA A 38 6.90 -9.43 -7.61
CA ALA A 38 5.62 -10.00 -8.05
C ALA A 38 5.28 -11.35 -7.38
N GLU A 39 6.29 -12.20 -7.19
CA GLU A 39 6.10 -13.57 -6.69
C GLU A 39 6.23 -13.69 -5.15
N THR A 40 7.09 -12.87 -4.54
CA THR A 40 7.46 -12.99 -3.11
C THR A 40 7.10 -11.77 -2.28
N GLY A 41 6.72 -10.67 -2.92
CA GLY A 41 6.47 -9.40 -2.28
C GLY A 41 5.18 -9.40 -1.46
N LYS A 42 5.15 -8.54 -0.42
CA LYS A 42 3.98 -8.40 0.46
C LYS A 42 3.61 -6.95 0.72
N VAL A 43 2.31 -6.67 0.69
CA VAL A 43 1.74 -5.43 1.24
C VAL A 43 1.03 -5.80 2.54
N ILE A 44 1.51 -5.26 3.66
CA ILE A 44 1.01 -5.53 5.01
C ILE A 44 0.19 -4.33 5.44
N ILE A 45 -1.10 -4.54 5.69
CA ILE A 45 -2.03 -3.50 6.09
C ILE A 45 -2.32 -3.69 7.58
N VAL A 46 -2.15 -2.62 8.36
CA VAL A 46 -2.44 -2.59 9.81
C VAL A 46 -3.46 -1.49 10.05
N GLU A 47 -4.73 -1.90 10.11
CA GLU A 47 -5.90 -1.02 10.25
C GLU A 47 -6.93 -1.63 11.21
N ALA A 48 -7.82 -0.78 11.73
CA ALA A 48 -9.02 -1.24 12.41
C ALA A 48 -10.00 -1.88 11.41
N VAL A 49 -10.56 -3.03 11.77
CA VAL A 49 -11.70 -3.64 11.08
C VAL A 49 -12.86 -3.62 12.06
N ILE A 50 -13.91 -2.88 11.74
CA ILE A 50 -15.08 -2.63 12.60
C ILE A 50 -16.28 -3.41 12.07
#